data_AF-V4SWN7-F1
#
_entry.id   AF-V4SWN7-F1
#
_cell.length_a   1.000
_cell.length_b   1.000
_cell.length_c   1.000
_cell.angle_alpha   90.00
_cell.angle_beta   90.00
_cell.angle_gamma   90.00
#
_symmetry.space_group_name_H-M   'P 1'
#
loop_
_entity.id
_entity.type
_entity.pdbx_description
1 polymer ?
#
loop_
_entity_poly.entity_id
_entity_poly.type
_entity_poly.pdbx_seq_one_letter_code
_entity_poly.pdbx_strand_id
1 'polypeptide(L)'
;MINFCVPGSEIEKNESISIAAIEKQKEWMIDVRGNLEPHSVLCCIYRVPGPLRNVKREAYTPKVMSIGPLHYGDGCYGMGKHKIRYKREFGNRITPEKWQQLVNFIQENEKRIRDSYEEIYAPNKLWFISMILYDAVFIIELFLKYYKKKRDFLLDRLCLRETISSDLRLLENQLPFFVLDGLYKLALPNLGPENEYPPFISLSCVFFRHCKRGDEIDVKAEGILHFTDLSRYFMTRRYPEKYPEQEEPFKDLPCAAKLQASGVKFNRIKGECLLDIRFEKKKWLGIPSLKVAELQIPQIDVDDYTESLMRNVMALEQCRYPRKAFVCNYVDLMDKLIDTDEDVNLLAEAGIIFNYLGEATRTADMFNGLCLEIQLLESSYTGIIKDLIDHYDNRWNNAKATLKRVYFSNLWTGTATVAAVVLLVLTLIQTICSIMSV
;
A
#
# COMPACT_ATOMS: atom_id res chain seq x y z
N MET A 1 -31.64 9.40 -14.63
CA MET A 1 -32.10 8.73 -15.86
C MET A 1 -31.81 9.66 -17.01
N ILE A 2 -30.79 9.36 -17.81
CA ILE A 2 -30.46 10.17 -18.99
C ILE A 2 -30.81 9.33 -20.20
N ASN A 3 -31.80 9.82 -20.95
CA ASN A 3 -32.36 9.22 -22.15
C ASN A 3 -31.31 9.15 -23.26
N PHE A 4 -31.10 7.97 -23.82
CA PHE A 4 -30.61 7.85 -25.18
C PHE A 4 -31.81 8.01 -26.13
N CYS A 5 -31.77 9.04 -26.97
CA CYS A 5 -32.67 9.14 -28.12
C CYS A 5 -32.34 8.01 -29.09
N VAL A 6 -33.20 7.00 -29.14
CA VAL A 6 -33.27 6.05 -30.26
C VAL A 6 -34.36 6.56 -31.20
N PRO A 7 -34.07 6.84 -32.48
CA PRO A 7 -35.13 6.95 -33.47
C PRO A 7 -35.63 5.54 -33.79
N GLY A 8 -36.88 5.23 -33.42
CA GLY A 8 -37.65 4.21 -34.13
C GLY A 8 -37.96 4.72 -35.55
N SER A 9 -38.23 3.91 -36.56
CA SER A 9 -38.57 2.49 -36.59
C SER A 9 -38.58 2.08 -38.06
N GLU A 10 -38.01 0.94 -38.42
CA GLU A 10 -38.60 0.05 -39.42
C GLU A 10 -37.97 -1.35 -39.26
N ILE A 11 -38.84 -2.31 -38.93
CA ILE A 11 -38.50 -3.71 -38.85
C ILE A 11 -38.41 -4.23 -40.28
N GLU A 12 -37.20 -4.30 -40.82
CA GLU A 12 -36.91 -5.15 -41.97
C GLU A 12 -36.16 -6.41 -41.54
N LYS A 13 -36.58 -7.50 -42.18
CA LYS A 13 -36.35 -8.89 -41.84
C LYS A 13 -34.89 -9.28 -42.09
N ASN A 14 -34.33 -10.00 -41.13
CA ASN A 14 -33.41 -11.12 -41.35
C ASN A 14 -32.23 -10.86 -42.31
N GLU A 15 -31.43 -9.83 -42.04
CA GLU A 15 -30.06 -9.80 -42.56
C GLU A 15 -29.17 -10.69 -41.68
N SER A 16 -28.63 -11.75 -42.26
CA SER A 16 -27.53 -12.47 -41.64
C SER A 16 -26.39 -11.49 -41.40
N ILE A 17 -25.99 -11.31 -40.14
CA ILE A 17 -24.84 -10.49 -39.79
C ILE A 17 -23.63 -11.09 -40.50
N SER A 18 -23.21 -10.47 -41.61
CA SER A 18 -22.06 -10.91 -42.39
C SER A 18 -20.78 -10.35 -41.79
N ILE A 19 -19.67 -11.07 -41.96
CA ILE A 19 -18.34 -10.55 -41.58
C ILE A 19 -18.07 -9.21 -42.28
N ALA A 20 -18.54 -9.02 -43.51
CA ALA A 20 -18.43 -7.76 -44.24
C ALA A 20 -19.20 -6.61 -43.57
N ALA A 21 -20.38 -6.86 -42.99
CA ALA A 21 -21.13 -5.85 -42.23
C ALA A 21 -20.41 -5.47 -40.93
N ILE A 22 -19.83 -6.46 -40.23
CA ILE A 22 -18.99 -6.23 -39.03
C ILE A 22 -17.71 -5.45 -39.41
N GLU A 23 -17.09 -5.75 -40.54
CA GLU A 23 -15.89 -5.04 -41.03
C GLU A 23 -16.17 -3.62 -41.49
N LYS A 24 -17.35 -3.36 -42.07
CA LYS A 24 -17.80 -1.98 -42.36
C LYS A 24 -18.07 -1.18 -41.07
N GLN A 25 -18.50 -1.85 -40.01
CA GLN A 25 -18.65 -1.26 -38.67
C GLN A 25 -17.30 -1.05 -37.97
N LYS A 26 -16.26 -1.85 -38.31
CA LYS A 26 -14.89 -1.58 -37.86
C LYS A 26 -14.44 -0.19 -38.31
N GLU A 27 -14.79 0.29 -39.50
CA GLU A 27 -14.43 1.66 -39.94
C GLU A 27 -15.01 2.75 -39.02
N TRP A 28 -16.18 2.53 -38.39
CA TRP A 28 -16.74 3.43 -37.37
C TRP A 28 -16.16 3.19 -35.97
N MET A 29 -15.70 1.97 -35.66
CA MET A 29 -14.93 1.66 -34.45
C MET A 29 -13.45 2.08 -34.55
N ILE A 30 -12.97 2.49 -35.72
CA ILE A 30 -11.56 2.81 -36.01
C ILE A 30 -11.17 4.25 -35.64
N ASP A 31 -12.05 5.06 -35.03
CA ASP A 31 -11.63 6.29 -34.33
C ASP A 31 -11.02 6.00 -32.93
N VAL A 32 -11.03 4.73 -32.49
CA VAL A 32 -10.38 4.27 -31.24
C VAL A 32 -8.95 3.74 -31.49
N ARG A 33 -8.45 3.76 -32.74
CA ARG A 33 -7.09 3.30 -33.07
C ARG A 33 -6.00 4.37 -32.93
N GLY A 34 -6.10 5.23 -31.92
CA GLY A 34 -4.93 5.89 -31.35
C GLY A 34 -4.18 4.92 -30.45
N ASN A 35 -3.27 4.13 -31.03
CA ASN A 35 -2.32 3.22 -30.37
C ASN A 35 -2.90 1.95 -29.72
N LEU A 36 -3.02 0.88 -30.51
CA LEU A 36 -3.06 -0.52 -30.03
C LEU A 36 -1.64 -1.11 -29.81
N GLU A 37 -0.63 -0.24 -29.70
CA GLU A 37 0.70 -0.66 -29.22
C GLU A 37 0.58 -1.07 -27.74
N PRO A 38 1.36 -2.06 -27.25
CA PRO A 38 1.45 -2.28 -25.81
C PRO A 38 1.75 -0.94 -25.13
N HIS A 39 1.11 -0.67 -23.99
CA HIS A 39 1.33 0.54 -23.20
C HIS A 39 2.81 0.90 -23.23
N SER A 40 3.12 2.17 -23.53
CA SER A 40 4.50 2.67 -23.58
C SER A 40 5.31 2.07 -22.44
N VAL A 41 6.53 1.57 -22.71
CA VAL A 41 7.41 1.00 -21.66
C VAL A 41 7.65 2.02 -20.52
N LEU A 42 7.50 3.31 -20.84
CA LEU A 42 7.62 4.45 -19.94
C LEU A 42 6.36 4.73 -19.10
N CYS A 43 5.21 4.11 -19.43
CA CYS A 43 3.96 4.29 -18.71
C CYS A 43 4.11 3.83 -17.26
N CYS A 44 3.81 4.74 -16.34
CA CYS A 44 3.92 4.51 -14.90
C CYS A 44 2.78 5.14 -14.08
N ILE A 45 1.99 6.04 -14.68
CA ILE A 45 0.85 6.69 -14.04
C ILE A 45 -0.42 6.12 -14.68
N TYR A 46 -1.12 5.28 -13.93
CA TYR A 46 -2.25 4.49 -14.39
C TYR A 46 -3.58 5.09 -13.94
N ARG A 47 -4.65 4.82 -14.70
CA ARG A 47 -6.00 4.90 -14.13
C ARG A 47 -6.20 3.70 -13.22
N VAL A 48 -6.80 3.91 -12.05
CA VAL A 48 -7.11 2.79 -11.18
C VAL A 48 -8.14 1.90 -11.90
N PRO A 49 -7.90 0.58 -12.00
CA PRO A 49 -8.84 -0.33 -12.64
C PRO A 49 -10.26 -0.15 -12.12
N GLY A 50 -11.23 -0.13 -13.04
CA GLY A 50 -12.64 0.13 -12.72
C GLY A 50 -13.19 -0.66 -11.54
N PRO A 51 -12.95 -1.99 -11.44
CA PRO A 51 -13.36 -2.79 -10.29
C PRO A 51 -12.78 -2.27 -8.95
N LEU A 52 -11.47 -2.07 -8.88
CA LEU A 52 -10.80 -1.51 -7.69
C LEU A 52 -11.32 -0.11 -7.33
N ARG A 53 -11.54 0.74 -8.34
CA ARG A 53 -12.06 2.10 -8.14
C ARG A 53 -13.50 2.07 -7.62
N ASN A 54 -14.32 1.11 -8.04
CA ASN A 54 -15.72 1.01 -7.62
C ASN A 54 -15.89 0.54 -6.17
N VAL A 55 -14.93 -0.21 -5.62
CA VAL A 55 -14.93 -0.59 -4.19
C VAL A 55 -14.85 0.66 -3.30
N LYS A 56 -14.00 1.64 -3.64
CA LYS A 56 -13.73 2.80 -2.79
C LYS A 56 -13.28 4.04 -3.60
N ARG A 57 -14.21 4.70 -4.30
CA ARG A 57 -13.89 5.81 -5.23
C ARG A 57 -13.15 6.96 -4.56
N GLU A 58 -13.51 7.28 -3.33
CA GLU A 58 -12.93 8.36 -2.53
C GLU A 58 -11.46 8.11 -2.16
N ALA A 59 -10.99 6.85 -2.19
CA ALA A 59 -9.60 6.53 -1.91
C ALA A 59 -8.65 6.90 -3.05
N TYR A 60 -9.18 7.16 -4.24
CA TYR A 60 -8.42 7.46 -5.47
C TYR A 60 -8.76 8.84 -6.05
N THR A 61 -9.54 9.65 -5.33
CA THR A 61 -9.98 10.97 -5.81
C THR A 61 -9.34 12.05 -4.94
N PRO A 62 -8.61 13.03 -5.54
CA PRO A 62 -7.97 14.09 -4.77
C PRO A 62 -9.02 14.93 -4.03
N LYS A 63 -8.73 15.25 -2.77
CA LYS A 63 -9.65 15.97 -1.88
C LYS A 63 -9.44 17.48 -1.92
N VAL A 64 -8.18 17.92 -2.04
CA VAL A 64 -7.75 19.32 -1.90
C VAL A 64 -6.67 19.77 -2.90
N MET A 65 -5.97 18.86 -3.59
CA MET A 65 -4.89 19.17 -4.55
C MET A 65 -4.88 18.19 -5.71
N SER A 66 -5.52 18.54 -6.82
CA SER A 66 -5.36 17.87 -8.12
C SER A 66 -4.01 18.23 -8.73
N ILE A 67 -3.31 17.25 -9.29
CA ILE A 67 -1.96 17.31 -9.86
C ILE A 67 -1.95 16.49 -11.15
N GLY A 68 -1.40 17.07 -12.20
CA GLY A 68 -1.29 16.42 -13.49
C GLY A 68 -2.63 16.33 -14.26
N PRO A 69 -2.63 15.64 -15.41
CA PRO A 69 -3.74 15.66 -16.37
C PRO A 69 -4.99 14.88 -15.93
N LEU A 70 -4.85 13.79 -15.17
CA LEU A 70 -5.94 12.83 -14.96
C LEU A 70 -7.10 13.36 -14.11
N HIS A 71 -6.83 14.31 -13.22
CA HIS A 71 -7.85 14.98 -12.39
C HIS A 71 -7.99 16.46 -12.71
N TYR A 72 -7.49 16.90 -13.86
CA TYR A 72 -7.56 18.31 -14.22
C TYR A 72 -8.98 18.67 -14.62
N GLY A 73 -9.62 19.58 -13.87
CA GLY A 73 -10.98 20.05 -14.14
C GLY A 73 -12.05 19.51 -13.17
N ASP A 74 -11.70 18.58 -12.27
CA ASP A 74 -12.62 17.89 -11.36
C ASP A 74 -13.10 18.74 -10.16
N GLY A 75 -13.45 20.02 -10.36
CA GLY A 75 -14.19 20.80 -9.36
C GLY A 75 -13.42 21.10 -8.06
N CYS A 76 -12.10 21.08 -8.13
CA CYS A 76 -11.16 21.43 -7.08
C CYS A 76 -11.16 22.97 -6.80
N TYR A 77 -12.31 23.51 -6.34
CA TYR A 77 -12.58 24.95 -6.24
C TYR A 77 -11.72 25.63 -5.15
N GLY A 78 -10.98 26.67 -5.53
CA GLY A 78 -10.11 27.47 -4.63
C GLY A 78 -8.61 27.19 -4.79
N MET A 79 -8.23 26.10 -5.45
CA MET A 79 -6.87 25.55 -5.44
C MET A 79 -5.93 26.20 -6.44
N GLY A 80 -6.45 26.67 -7.58
CA GLY A 80 -5.67 27.44 -8.55
C GLY A 80 -5.01 28.69 -7.94
N LYS A 81 -5.67 29.33 -6.96
CA LYS A 81 -5.11 30.49 -6.25
C LYS A 81 -3.83 30.14 -5.49
N HIS A 82 -3.78 28.97 -4.84
CA HIS A 82 -2.60 28.52 -4.13
C HIS A 82 -1.46 28.13 -5.09
N LYS A 83 -1.74 27.42 -6.18
CA LYS A 83 -0.74 27.14 -7.22
C LYS A 83 -0.15 28.43 -7.79
N ILE A 84 -0.98 29.44 -8.08
CA ILE A 84 -0.53 30.76 -8.54
C ILE A 84 0.30 31.49 -7.48
N ARG A 85 -0.09 31.43 -6.20
CA ARG A 85 0.68 32.02 -5.07
C ARG A 85 2.07 31.39 -5.00
N TYR A 86 2.15 30.07 -5.01
CA TYR A 86 3.41 29.33 -4.95
C TYR A 86 4.27 29.60 -6.17
N LYS A 87 3.67 29.64 -7.37
CA LYS A 87 4.35 30.05 -8.61
C LYS A 87 4.98 31.43 -8.48
N ARG A 88 4.27 32.41 -7.91
CA ARG A 88 4.80 33.77 -7.70
C ARG A 88 5.97 33.76 -6.72
N GLU A 89 5.82 33.09 -5.59
CA GLU A 89 6.90 32.98 -4.59
C GLU A 89 8.15 32.30 -5.17
N PHE A 90 7.97 31.24 -5.94
CA PHE A 90 9.05 30.55 -6.62
C PHE A 90 9.70 31.42 -7.70
N GLY A 91 8.88 32.07 -8.54
CA GLY A 91 9.32 32.96 -9.61
C GLY A 91 10.11 34.17 -9.10
N ASN A 92 9.82 34.67 -7.89
CA ASN A 92 10.61 35.74 -7.27
C ASN A 92 12.04 35.30 -6.91
N ARG A 93 12.34 33.99 -6.88
CA ARG A 93 13.66 33.42 -6.52
C ARG A 93 14.50 33.02 -7.73
N ILE A 94 13.92 32.98 -8.93
CA ILE A 94 14.62 32.56 -10.14
C ILE A 94 14.56 33.64 -11.22
N THR A 95 15.59 33.69 -12.08
CA THR A 95 15.64 34.69 -13.16
C THR A 95 14.68 34.32 -14.29
N PRO A 96 14.28 35.27 -15.15
CA PRO A 96 13.49 34.98 -16.35
C PRO A 96 14.12 33.91 -17.25
N GLU A 97 15.46 33.89 -17.36
CA GLU A 97 16.19 32.90 -18.16
C GLU A 97 16.03 31.49 -17.58
N LYS A 98 16.11 31.36 -16.25
CA LYS A 98 15.83 30.08 -15.57
C LYS A 98 14.38 29.67 -15.75
N TRP A 99 13.44 30.61 -15.65
CA TRP A 99 12.03 30.32 -15.90
C TRP A 99 11.83 29.75 -17.31
N GLN A 100 12.50 30.33 -18.31
CA GLN A 100 12.49 29.83 -19.68
C GLN A 100 13.14 28.44 -19.79
N GLN A 101 14.24 28.16 -19.07
CA GLN A 101 14.84 26.83 -19.04
C GLN A 101 13.89 25.76 -18.49
N LEU A 102 13.09 26.08 -17.46
CA LEU A 102 12.06 25.16 -16.95
C LEU A 102 10.99 24.85 -17.99
N VAL A 103 10.54 25.89 -18.74
CA VAL A 103 9.58 25.72 -19.84
C VAL A 103 10.19 24.85 -20.94
N ASN A 104 11.43 25.13 -21.35
CA ASN A 104 12.13 24.39 -22.39
C ASN A 104 12.32 22.92 -22.00
N PHE A 105 12.69 22.64 -20.75
CA PHE A 105 12.84 21.27 -20.26
C PHE A 105 11.54 20.45 -20.43
N ILE A 106 10.38 21.03 -20.09
CA ILE A 106 9.09 20.37 -20.26
C ILE A 106 8.76 20.21 -21.74
N GLN A 107 9.05 21.21 -22.57
CA GLN A 107 8.84 21.14 -24.03
C GLN A 107 9.66 20.02 -24.68
N GLU A 108 10.94 19.91 -24.32
CA GLU A 108 11.85 18.88 -24.82
C GLU A 108 11.47 17.48 -24.35
N ASN A 109 10.92 17.37 -23.14
CA ASN A 109 10.47 16.10 -22.56
C ASN A 109 8.98 15.82 -22.76
N GLU A 110 8.23 16.65 -23.49
CA GLU A 110 6.76 16.58 -23.55
C GLU A 110 6.27 15.18 -23.90
N LYS A 111 6.86 14.57 -24.94
CA LYS A 111 6.50 13.22 -25.36
C LYS A 111 6.71 12.21 -24.23
N ARG A 112 7.90 12.21 -23.59
CA ARG A 112 8.21 11.32 -22.47
C ARG A 112 7.25 11.52 -21.28
N ILE A 113 6.86 12.76 -21.01
CA ILE A 113 5.89 13.07 -19.95
C ILE A 113 4.53 12.49 -20.31
N ARG A 114 4.05 12.67 -21.54
CA ARG A 114 2.77 12.09 -22.00
C ARG A 114 2.80 10.56 -21.98
N ASP A 115 3.89 9.97 -22.47
CA ASP A 115 4.13 8.53 -22.50
C ASP A 115 4.24 7.91 -21.09
N SER A 116 4.33 8.73 -20.04
CA SER A 116 4.31 8.27 -18.63
C SER A 116 2.91 7.95 -18.13
N TYR A 117 1.85 8.37 -18.83
CA TYR A 117 0.46 8.14 -18.43
C TYR A 117 -0.21 7.13 -19.34
N GLU A 118 -1.09 6.32 -18.75
CA GLU A 118 -1.91 5.35 -19.49
C GLU A 118 -2.92 6.02 -20.42
N GLU A 119 -3.57 7.07 -19.94
CA GLU A 119 -4.57 7.83 -20.69
C GLU A 119 -4.34 9.33 -20.46
N ILE A 120 -4.18 10.11 -21.53
CA ILE A 120 -4.26 11.58 -21.46
C ILE A 120 -5.10 12.10 -22.60
N TYR A 121 -6.13 12.89 -22.26
CA TYR A 121 -6.79 13.78 -23.20
C TYR A 121 -6.38 15.24 -22.95
N ALA A 122 -5.26 15.65 -23.56
CA ALA A 122 -4.72 17.00 -23.47
C ALA A 122 -4.17 17.47 -24.82
N PRO A 123 -5.05 17.70 -25.82
CA PRO A 123 -4.62 18.03 -27.18
C PRO A 123 -3.91 19.39 -27.29
N ASN A 124 -4.19 20.31 -26.36
CA ASN A 124 -3.53 21.62 -26.33
C ASN A 124 -2.15 21.53 -25.66
N LYS A 125 -1.08 21.61 -26.46
CA LYS A 125 0.32 21.59 -26.02
C LYS A 125 0.66 22.69 -25.02
N LEU A 126 0.26 23.93 -25.28
CA LEU A 126 0.57 25.08 -24.41
C LEU A 126 -0.06 24.90 -23.02
N TRP A 127 -1.31 24.45 -23.01
CA TRP A 127 -2.04 24.15 -21.78
C TRP A 127 -1.38 23.01 -21.00
N PHE A 128 -0.99 21.93 -21.68
CA PHE A 128 -0.34 20.79 -21.05
C PHE A 128 0.98 21.19 -20.38
N ILE A 129 1.84 21.92 -21.10
CA ILE A 129 3.11 22.43 -20.55
C ILE A 129 2.88 23.33 -19.34
N SER A 130 1.89 24.22 -19.43
CA SER A 130 1.57 25.16 -18.34
C SER A 130 1.09 24.44 -17.08
N MET A 131 0.24 23.43 -17.24
CA MET A 131 -0.25 22.58 -16.16
C MET A 131 0.90 21.85 -15.47
N ILE A 132 1.73 21.12 -16.23
CA ILE A 132 2.87 20.39 -15.68
C ILE A 132 3.83 21.32 -14.94
N LEU A 133 4.14 22.50 -15.52
CA LEU A 133 5.02 23.48 -14.91
C LEU A 133 4.47 23.99 -13.57
N TYR A 134 3.19 24.37 -13.53
CA TYR A 134 2.61 24.98 -12.33
C TYR A 134 2.46 23.97 -11.20
N ASP A 135 2.13 22.73 -11.55
CA ASP A 135 1.99 21.65 -10.59
C ASP A 135 3.35 21.24 -10.02
N ALA A 136 4.37 21.11 -10.87
CA ALA A 136 5.73 20.83 -10.44
C ALA A 136 6.29 21.94 -9.54
N VAL A 137 6.15 23.21 -9.95
CA VAL A 137 6.60 24.36 -9.15
C VAL A 137 5.88 24.43 -7.81
N PHE A 138 4.57 24.15 -7.78
CA PHE A 138 3.82 24.08 -6.53
C PHE A 138 4.40 23.02 -5.59
N ILE A 139 4.62 21.79 -6.07
CA ILE A 139 5.17 20.68 -5.28
C ILE A 139 6.57 21.02 -4.76
N ILE A 140 7.45 21.52 -5.63
CA ILE A 140 8.81 21.90 -5.26
C ILE A 140 8.80 22.96 -4.16
N GLU A 141 8.03 24.04 -4.33
CA GLU A 141 7.92 25.12 -3.35
C GLU A 141 7.30 24.62 -2.03
N LEU A 142 6.30 23.74 -2.07
CA LEU A 142 5.69 23.12 -0.89
C LEU A 142 6.71 22.34 -0.07
N PHE A 143 7.51 21.51 -0.72
CA PHE A 143 8.49 20.68 -0.03
C PHE A 143 9.64 21.52 0.54
N LEU A 144 10.07 22.56 -0.18
CA LEU A 144 11.05 23.52 0.29
C LEU A 144 10.56 24.28 1.53
N LYS A 145 9.32 24.78 1.52
CA LYS A 145 8.71 25.45 2.67
C LYS A 145 8.61 24.54 3.88
N TYR A 146 8.18 23.29 3.68
CA TYR A 146 8.09 22.28 4.73
C TYR A 146 9.46 21.98 5.35
N TYR A 147 10.47 21.73 4.51
CA TYR A 147 11.83 21.42 4.97
C TYR A 147 12.47 22.58 5.75
N LYS A 148 12.25 23.82 5.28
CA LYS A 148 12.72 25.05 5.93
C LYS A 148 11.88 25.48 7.13
N LYS A 149 10.77 24.79 7.44
CA LYS A 149 9.81 25.18 8.48
C LYS A 149 9.30 26.62 8.30
N LYS A 150 9.13 27.06 7.04
CA LYS A 150 8.58 28.39 6.72
C LYS A 150 7.08 28.39 7.00
N ARG A 151 6.58 29.42 7.70
CA ARG A 151 5.13 29.60 7.90
C ARG A 151 4.41 29.60 6.55
N ASP A 152 3.38 28.79 6.44
CA ASP A 152 2.53 28.71 5.26
C ASP A 152 1.15 28.19 5.63
N PHE A 153 0.10 28.86 5.16
CA PHE A 153 -1.30 28.48 5.38
C PHE A 153 -1.62 26.99 5.10
N LEU A 154 -1.03 26.39 4.05
CA LEU A 154 -1.24 24.98 3.69
C LEU A 154 -0.50 24.01 4.60
N LEU A 155 0.63 24.43 5.20
CA LEU A 155 1.49 23.60 6.03
C LEU A 155 1.22 23.75 7.54
N ASP A 156 0.79 24.96 7.95
CA ASP A 156 0.50 25.32 9.34
C ASP A 156 -0.82 24.68 9.82
N ARG A 157 -1.74 24.36 8.90
CA ARG A 157 -2.96 23.61 9.19
C ARG A 157 -2.71 22.11 9.03
N LEU A 158 -2.56 21.40 10.15
CA LEU A 158 -2.22 19.98 10.19
C LEU A 158 -3.13 19.13 9.30
N CYS A 159 -4.45 19.20 9.47
CA CYS A 159 -5.38 18.39 8.67
C CYS A 159 -5.25 18.68 7.16
N LEU A 160 -5.04 19.94 6.78
CA LEU A 160 -4.86 20.32 5.38
C LEU A 160 -3.56 19.77 4.82
N ARG A 161 -2.46 19.87 5.59
CA ARG A 161 -1.15 19.30 5.22
C ARG A 161 -1.21 17.79 5.03
N GLU A 162 -1.84 17.06 5.96
CA GLU A 162 -2.00 15.61 5.84
C GLU A 162 -2.87 15.24 4.64
N THR A 163 -3.92 16.02 4.36
CA THR A 163 -4.77 15.81 3.17
C THR A 163 -3.99 16.07 1.88
N ILE A 164 -3.16 17.12 1.81
CA ILE A 164 -2.27 17.37 0.65
C ILE A 164 -1.27 16.21 0.50
N SER A 165 -0.66 15.75 1.60
CA SER A 165 0.25 14.60 1.59
C SER A 165 -0.44 13.32 1.07
N SER A 166 -1.70 13.10 1.43
CA SER A 166 -2.52 12.01 0.91
C SER A 166 -2.77 12.17 -0.59
N ASP A 167 -3.22 13.35 -1.03
CA ASP A 167 -3.50 13.65 -2.43
C ASP A 167 -2.27 13.47 -3.32
N LEU A 168 -1.11 13.92 -2.86
CA LEU A 168 0.16 13.76 -3.59
C LEU A 168 0.62 12.30 -3.69
N ARG A 169 0.01 11.34 -2.98
CA ARG A 169 0.33 9.91 -3.05
C ARG A 169 -0.72 9.09 -3.81
N LEU A 170 -1.80 9.71 -4.31
CA LEU A 170 -2.81 9.02 -5.11
C LEU A 170 -2.26 8.66 -6.49
N LEU A 171 -2.46 7.43 -6.95
CA LEU A 171 -1.91 6.90 -8.20
C LEU A 171 -2.33 7.74 -9.43
N GLU A 172 -3.58 8.19 -9.45
CA GLU A 172 -4.12 9.03 -10.54
C GLU A 172 -3.72 10.52 -10.43
N ASN A 173 -3.02 10.92 -9.37
CA ASN A 173 -2.76 12.33 -9.06
C ASN A 173 -1.25 12.65 -9.00
N GLN A 174 -0.53 12.24 -10.04
CA GLN A 174 0.93 12.21 -10.06
C GLN A 174 1.53 13.07 -11.17
N LEU A 175 2.80 13.45 -10.97
CA LEU A 175 3.73 13.81 -12.03
C LEU A 175 4.88 12.81 -12.05
N PRO A 176 5.48 12.50 -13.21
CA PRO A 176 6.67 11.67 -13.25
C PRO A 176 7.80 12.31 -12.43
N PHE A 177 8.46 11.52 -11.58
CA PHE A 177 9.46 12.02 -10.63
C PHE A 177 10.63 12.71 -11.34
N PHE A 178 11.03 12.21 -12.51
CA PHE A 178 12.10 12.82 -13.32
C PHE A 178 11.80 14.28 -13.72
N VAL A 179 10.51 14.65 -13.85
CA VAL A 179 10.12 16.03 -14.15
C VAL A 179 10.36 16.91 -12.94
N LEU A 180 9.94 16.45 -11.76
CA LEU A 180 10.11 17.19 -10.51
C LEU A 180 11.59 17.37 -10.17
N ASP A 181 12.37 16.30 -10.25
CA ASP A 181 13.80 16.31 -9.97
C ASP A 181 14.60 17.14 -11.01
N GLY A 182 14.25 17.00 -12.30
CA GLY A 182 14.88 17.79 -13.38
C GLY A 182 14.62 19.28 -13.24
N LEU A 183 13.37 19.69 -13.02
CA LEU A 183 13.01 21.09 -12.81
C LEU A 183 13.65 21.68 -11.54
N TYR A 184 13.72 20.88 -10.47
CA TYR A 184 14.38 21.27 -9.23
C TYR A 184 15.88 21.56 -9.46
N LYS A 185 16.59 20.64 -10.11
CA LYS A 185 18.02 20.77 -10.45
C LYS A 185 18.30 21.99 -11.33
N LEU A 186 17.44 22.27 -12.31
CA LEU A 186 17.56 23.43 -13.19
C LEU A 186 17.30 24.76 -12.46
N ALA A 187 16.27 24.81 -11.61
CA ALA A 187 15.90 26.04 -10.91
C ALA A 187 16.93 26.47 -9.86
N LEU A 188 17.48 25.50 -9.13
CA LEU A 188 18.37 25.70 -7.98
C LEU A 188 19.75 25.07 -8.25
N PRO A 189 20.55 25.65 -9.19
CA PRO A 189 21.87 25.14 -9.50
C PRO A 189 22.80 25.34 -8.30
N ASN A 190 23.71 24.36 -8.13
CA ASN A 190 24.81 24.29 -7.17
C ASN A 190 24.42 23.87 -5.75
N LEU A 191 24.40 22.55 -5.56
CA LEU A 191 24.94 21.86 -4.37
C LEU A 191 26.43 22.29 -4.18
N GLY A 192 26.65 23.51 -3.73
CA GLY A 192 27.96 24.00 -3.29
C GLY A 192 28.30 23.47 -1.88
N PRO A 193 29.55 23.62 -1.42
CA PRO A 193 30.05 23.00 -0.18
C PRO A 193 29.31 23.41 1.12
N GLU A 194 28.38 24.37 1.06
CA GLU A 194 27.49 24.77 2.18
C GLU A 194 26.01 24.35 2.02
N ASN A 195 25.64 23.56 1.00
CA ASN A 195 24.34 22.87 0.80
C ASN A 195 23.10 23.52 1.46
N GLU A 196 22.63 24.66 0.93
CA GLU A 196 21.40 25.31 1.45
C GLU A 196 20.13 24.45 1.23
N TYR A 197 20.15 23.56 0.22
CA TYR A 197 19.03 22.70 -0.12
C TYR A 197 19.47 21.26 -0.42
N PRO A 198 18.83 20.24 0.17
CA PRO A 198 19.14 18.84 -0.12
C PRO A 198 18.58 18.42 -1.49
N PRO A 199 18.96 17.24 -2.02
CA PRO A 199 18.34 16.67 -3.21
C PRO A 199 16.81 16.60 -3.12
N PHE A 200 16.11 16.69 -4.26
CA PHE A 200 14.64 16.68 -4.27
C PHE A 200 14.05 15.38 -3.69
N ILE A 201 14.71 14.24 -3.92
CA ILE A 201 14.35 12.98 -3.29
C ILE A 201 14.38 13.05 -1.76
N SER A 202 15.35 13.76 -1.19
CA SER A 202 15.44 13.96 0.25
C SER A 202 14.31 14.84 0.78
N LEU A 203 13.97 15.91 0.06
CA LEU A 203 12.81 16.74 0.39
C LEU A 203 11.51 15.93 0.37
N SER A 204 11.35 15.06 -0.63
CA SER A 204 10.21 14.17 -0.78
C SER A 204 10.10 13.18 0.38
N CYS A 205 11.20 12.51 0.73
CA CYS A 205 11.24 11.56 1.84
C CYS A 205 10.88 12.21 3.19
N VAL A 206 11.39 13.43 3.43
CA VAL A 206 11.07 14.20 4.65
C VAL A 206 9.60 14.64 4.66
N PHE A 207 9.06 15.10 3.53
CA PHE A 207 7.67 15.52 3.43
C PHE A 207 6.70 14.38 3.73
N PHE A 208 6.95 13.19 3.17
CA PHE A 208 6.13 11.99 3.38
C PHE A 208 6.48 11.20 4.65
N ARG A 209 7.37 11.74 5.51
CA ARG A 209 7.80 11.12 6.78
C ARG A 209 8.45 9.74 6.63
N HIS A 210 9.05 9.47 5.47
CA HIS A 210 9.84 8.25 5.25
C HIS A 210 11.21 8.30 5.95
N CYS A 211 11.71 9.51 6.21
CA CYS A 211 12.91 9.76 7.00
C CYS A 211 12.79 11.09 7.76
N LYS A 212 13.68 11.31 8.73
CA LYS A 212 13.83 12.58 9.42
C LYS A 212 14.79 13.49 8.65
N ARG A 213 14.73 14.78 8.96
CA ARG A 213 15.67 15.76 8.42
C ARG A 213 17.08 15.45 8.95
N GLY A 214 18.02 15.28 8.03
CA GLY A 214 19.41 14.96 8.34
C GLY A 214 19.76 13.48 8.26
N ASP A 215 18.77 12.60 8.08
CA ASP A 215 19.02 11.18 7.85
C ASP A 215 19.74 10.98 6.51
N GLU A 216 20.67 10.02 6.46
CA GLU A 216 21.24 9.54 5.20
C GLU A 216 20.17 8.76 4.42
N ILE A 217 20.05 9.07 3.12
CA ILE A 217 19.01 8.50 2.26
C ILE A 217 19.69 7.69 1.16
N ASP A 218 19.55 6.37 1.24
CA ASP A 218 20.03 5.41 0.22
C ASP A 218 19.03 5.23 -0.93
N VAL A 219 18.37 6.31 -1.36
CA VAL A 219 17.37 6.30 -2.44
C VAL A 219 17.83 7.22 -3.55
N LYS A 220 17.93 6.67 -4.75
CA LYS A 220 18.31 7.40 -5.95
C LYS A 220 17.05 7.84 -6.71
N ALA A 221 17.04 9.10 -7.17
CA ALA A 221 15.93 9.68 -7.90
C ALA A 221 15.61 8.92 -9.20
N GLU A 222 16.63 8.36 -9.85
CA GLU A 222 16.54 7.65 -11.12
C GLU A 222 15.71 6.35 -11.02
N GLY A 223 15.56 5.79 -9.83
CA GLY A 223 14.81 4.56 -9.58
C GLY A 223 13.35 4.76 -9.17
N ILE A 224 12.89 6.01 -9.03
CA ILE A 224 11.55 6.33 -8.54
C ILE A 224 10.69 6.88 -9.68
N LEU A 225 9.51 6.31 -9.89
CA LEU A 225 8.62 6.71 -10.98
C LEU A 225 7.78 7.95 -10.64
N HIS A 226 7.22 7.99 -9.43
CA HIS A 226 6.40 9.08 -8.87
C HIS A 226 6.21 8.84 -7.35
N PHE A 227 5.38 9.61 -6.64
CA PHE A 227 5.30 9.55 -5.18
C PHE A 227 4.59 8.31 -4.62
N THR A 228 3.60 7.76 -5.33
CA THR A 228 3.02 6.44 -4.97
C THR A 228 4.09 5.34 -5.05
N ASP A 229 4.91 5.36 -6.10
CA ASP A 229 6.03 4.42 -6.27
C ASP A 229 7.12 4.63 -5.21
N LEU A 230 7.38 5.88 -4.80
CA LEU A 230 8.25 6.18 -3.65
C LEU A 230 7.71 5.55 -2.36
N SER A 231 6.39 5.65 -2.12
CA SER A 231 5.75 5.05 -0.94
C SER A 231 5.90 3.53 -0.96
N ARG A 232 5.67 2.91 -2.12
CA ARG A 232 5.90 1.48 -2.34
C ARG A 232 7.35 1.10 -2.08
N TYR A 233 8.31 1.85 -2.63
CA TYR A 233 9.74 1.61 -2.43
C TYR A 233 10.08 1.53 -0.94
N PHE A 234 9.61 2.46 -0.10
CA PHE A 234 9.89 2.41 1.33
C PHE A 234 9.25 1.22 2.05
N MET A 235 8.09 0.74 1.57
CA MET A 235 7.46 -0.49 2.09
C MET A 235 8.25 -1.75 1.71
N THR A 236 8.87 -1.78 0.53
CA THR A 236 9.49 -3.00 -0.03
C THR A 236 11.01 -3.03 -0.01
N ARG A 237 11.72 -1.91 0.18
CA ARG A 237 13.18 -1.75 -0.08
C ARG A 237 14.11 -2.71 0.67
N ARG A 238 13.65 -3.34 1.75
CA ARG A 238 14.44 -4.30 2.54
C ARG A 238 13.92 -5.73 2.44
N TYR A 239 12.92 -5.95 1.60
CA TYR A 239 12.37 -7.26 1.34
C TYR A 239 13.10 -7.91 0.16
N PRO A 240 13.33 -9.24 0.18
CA PRO A 240 13.98 -9.93 -0.92
C PRO A 240 13.26 -9.71 -2.27
N GLU A 241 14.03 -9.52 -3.35
CA GLU A 241 13.46 -9.25 -4.68
C GLU A 241 12.79 -10.47 -5.33
N LYS A 242 13.01 -11.68 -4.80
CA LYS A 242 12.52 -12.94 -5.35
C LYS A 242 11.55 -13.60 -4.38
N TYR A 243 10.47 -14.14 -4.94
CA TYR A 243 9.58 -15.02 -4.23
C TYR A 243 10.29 -16.32 -3.85
N PRO A 244 9.96 -16.91 -2.68
CA PRO A 244 10.22 -18.31 -2.44
C PRO A 244 9.55 -19.16 -3.54
N GLU A 245 10.14 -20.31 -3.90
CA GLU A 245 9.52 -21.23 -4.85
C GLU A 245 8.12 -21.62 -4.37
N GLN A 246 7.13 -21.51 -5.25
CA GLN A 246 5.75 -21.85 -4.94
C GLN A 246 5.50 -23.31 -5.27
N GLU A 247 5.12 -24.08 -4.26
CA GLU A 247 4.84 -25.51 -4.42
C GLU A 247 3.33 -25.82 -4.53
N GLU A 248 2.44 -24.95 -4.03
CA GLU A 248 1.01 -25.27 -3.85
C GLU A 248 0.07 -24.07 -4.00
N PRO A 249 -1.23 -24.31 -4.34
CA PRO A 249 -2.25 -23.27 -4.47
C PRO A 249 -2.59 -22.59 -3.14
N PHE A 250 -3.22 -21.41 -3.23
CA PHE A 250 -3.72 -20.65 -2.10
C PHE A 250 -4.66 -21.49 -1.24
N LYS A 251 -4.33 -21.63 0.06
CA LYS A 251 -5.17 -22.28 1.07
C LYS A 251 -5.82 -21.24 1.97
N ASP A 252 -7.01 -21.56 2.45
CA ASP A 252 -7.71 -20.73 3.44
C ASP A 252 -7.00 -20.80 4.80
N LEU A 253 -6.62 -19.65 5.34
CA LEU A 253 -5.86 -19.53 6.59
C LEU A 253 -6.84 -19.17 7.71
N PRO A 254 -6.85 -19.88 8.85
CA PRO A 254 -7.65 -19.48 10.00
C PRO A 254 -7.25 -18.09 10.52
N CYS A 255 -8.23 -17.28 10.94
CA CYS A 255 -8.00 -15.96 11.53
C CYS A 255 -7.19 -16.02 12.83
N ALA A 256 -6.72 -14.86 13.29
CA ALA A 256 -5.79 -14.75 14.40
C ALA A 256 -6.30 -15.40 15.70
N ALA A 257 -7.58 -15.21 16.04
CA ALA A 257 -8.20 -15.82 17.22
C ALA A 257 -8.20 -17.36 17.14
N LYS A 258 -8.51 -17.93 15.96
CA LYS A 258 -8.48 -19.39 15.73
C LYS A 258 -7.06 -19.94 15.82
N LEU A 259 -6.08 -19.24 15.24
CA LEU A 259 -4.67 -19.63 15.35
C LEU A 259 -4.17 -19.54 16.80
N GLN A 260 -4.58 -18.52 17.56
CA GLN A 260 -4.23 -18.41 18.97
C GLN A 260 -4.86 -19.55 19.79
N ALA A 261 -6.11 -19.92 19.50
CA ALA A 261 -6.78 -21.05 20.13
C ALA A 261 -6.07 -22.40 19.88
N SER A 262 -5.37 -22.57 18.75
CA SER A 262 -4.52 -23.74 18.45
C SER A 262 -3.11 -23.65 19.06
N GLY A 263 -2.82 -22.58 19.80
CA GLY A 263 -1.57 -22.38 20.52
C GLY A 263 -0.48 -21.61 19.76
N VAL A 264 -0.82 -20.94 18.65
CA VAL A 264 0.06 -19.96 18.01
C VAL A 264 0.14 -18.70 18.86
N LYS A 265 1.36 -18.24 19.15
CA LYS A 265 1.59 -16.98 19.85
C LYS A 265 1.90 -15.88 18.84
N PHE A 266 1.22 -14.75 18.97
CA PHE A 266 1.51 -13.55 18.18
C PHE A 266 2.53 -12.69 18.93
N ASN A 267 3.58 -12.26 18.24
CA ASN A 267 4.57 -11.35 18.79
C ASN A 267 4.92 -10.27 17.76
N ARG A 268 5.18 -9.06 18.24
CA ARG A 268 5.82 -8.04 17.40
C ARG A 268 7.29 -8.39 17.12
N ILE A 269 7.74 -8.22 15.89
CA ILE A 269 9.18 -8.12 15.55
C ILE A 269 9.60 -6.65 15.43
N LYS A 270 10.79 -6.32 15.94
CA LYS A 270 11.42 -5.02 15.71
C LYS A 270 12.16 -5.08 14.38
N GLY A 271 11.65 -4.38 13.38
CA GLY A 271 12.26 -4.28 12.07
C GLY A 271 11.79 -2.99 11.37
N GLU A 272 12.53 -2.56 10.36
CA GLU A 272 12.19 -1.36 9.58
C GLU A 272 11.35 -1.71 8.33
N CYS A 273 11.11 -3.01 8.05
CA CYS A 273 10.32 -3.47 6.92
C CYS A 273 9.02 -4.10 7.39
N LEU A 274 7.89 -3.59 6.88
CA LEU A 274 6.55 -4.08 7.21
C LEU A 274 6.30 -5.54 6.76
N LEU A 275 7.05 -5.97 5.75
CA LEU A 275 6.87 -7.27 5.08
C LEU A 275 7.64 -8.42 5.76
N ASP A 276 8.47 -8.13 6.77
CA ASP A 276 9.30 -9.15 7.45
C ASP A 276 8.49 -9.96 8.46
N ILE A 277 7.65 -10.86 7.95
CA ILE A 277 6.82 -11.78 8.74
C ILE A 277 7.53 -13.13 8.86
N ARG A 278 7.53 -13.69 10.07
CA ARG A 278 8.22 -14.97 10.36
C ARG A 278 7.36 -15.88 11.20
N PHE A 279 7.36 -17.16 10.86
CA PHE A 279 6.76 -18.19 11.70
C PHE A 279 7.84 -19.15 12.20
N GLU A 280 7.95 -19.30 13.52
CA GLU A 280 9.01 -20.09 14.15
C GLU A 280 8.44 -21.00 15.24
N LYS A 281 8.93 -22.26 15.30
CA LYS A 281 8.62 -23.20 16.38
C LYS A 281 9.81 -23.30 17.34
N LYS A 282 9.81 -22.47 18.39
CA LYS A 282 10.91 -22.39 19.38
C LYS A 282 10.75 -23.42 20.49
N LYS A 283 11.87 -23.95 21.01
CA LYS A 283 11.87 -24.82 22.20
C LYS A 283 11.61 -23.98 23.45
N TRP A 284 10.68 -24.40 24.30
CA TRP A 284 10.40 -23.78 25.59
C TRP A 284 11.28 -24.43 26.66
N LEU A 285 12.05 -23.61 27.40
CA LEU A 285 12.99 -24.05 28.45
C LEU A 285 13.98 -25.16 28.01
N GLY A 286 14.36 -25.20 26.73
CA GLY A 286 15.28 -26.21 26.19
C GLY A 286 14.70 -27.62 26.03
N ILE A 287 13.43 -27.84 26.40
CA ILE A 287 12.79 -29.16 26.34
C ILE A 287 12.31 -29.43 24.89
N PRO A 288 12.82 -30.48 24.21
CA PRO A 288 12.54 -30.72 22.78
C PRO A 288 11.05 -30.96 22.46
N SER A 289 10.31 -31.55 23.40
CA SER A 289 8.89 -31.89 23.28
C SER A 289 7.95 -30.69 23.53
N LEU A 290 8.46 -29.59 24.07
CA LEU A 290 7.68 -28.39 24.40
C LEU A 290 8.05 -27.25 23.45
N LYS A 291 7.58 -27.35 22.19
CA LYS A 291 7.68 -26.25 21.23
C LYS A 291 6.55 -25.24 21.42
N VAL A 292 6.86 -23.96 21.20
CA VAL A 292 5.92 -22.85 21.09
C VAL A 292 6.00 -22.33 19.66
N ALA A 293 4.85 -22.31 18.98
CA ALA A 293 4.72 -21.73 17.66
C ALA A 293 4.51 -20.23 17.82
N GLU A 294 5.35 -19.42 17.17
CA GLU A 294 5.29 -17.96 17.24
C GLU A 294 5.18 -17.38 15.83
N LEU A 295 4.13 -16.61 15.58
CA LEU A 295 4.00 -15.76 14.39
C LEU A 295 4.46 -14.35 14.77
N GLN A 296 5.50 -13.89 14.09
CA GLN A 296 6.15 -12.61 14.34
C GLN A 296 5.80 -11.65 13.20
N ILE A 297 5.17 -10.52 13.51
CA ILE A 297 4.71 -9.53 12.53
C ILE A 297 5.25 -8.15 12.93
N PRO A 298 5.78 -7.34 11.99
CA PRO A 298 6.17 -5.97 12.28
C PRO A 298 4.97 -5.13 12.71
N GLN A 299 5.20 -4.07 13.48
CA GLN A 299 4.12 -3.16 13.88
C GLN A 299 3.61 -2.37 12.67
N ILE A 300 2.28 -2.26 12.53
CA ILE A 300 1.61 -1.32 11.63
C ILE A 300 0.78 -0.30 12.43
N ASP A 301 0.92 0.96 12.05
CA ASP A 301 0.09 2.06 12.55
C ASP A 301 -1.09 2.25 11.60
N VAL A 302 -2.32 2.14 12.12
CA VAL A 302 -3.55 2.24 11.35
C VAL A 302 -4.24 3.57 11.68
N ASP A 303 -4.25 4.50 10.75
CA ASP A 303 -4.89 5.82 10.87
C ASP A 303 -5.82 6.14 9.68
N ASP A 304 -6.41 7.34 9.69
CA ASP A 304 -7.37 7.82 8.68
C ASP A 304 -6.81 7.85 7.23
N TYR A 305 -5.50 7.75 7.05
CA TYR A 305 -4.82 7.80 5.76
C TYR A 305 -4.28 6.43 5.31
N THR A 306 -4.15 5.46 6.22
CA THR A 306 -3.61 4.12 5.95
C THR A 306 -4.35 3.43 4.80
N GLU A 307 -5.69 3.42 4.82
CA GLU A 307 -6.50 2.76 3.78
C GLU A 307 -6.20 3.34 2.39
N SER A 308 -6.24 4.68 2.26
CA SER A 308 -6.01 5.35 0.98
C SER A 308 -4.60 5.08 0.47
N LEU A 309 -3.59 5.14 1.34
CA LEU A 309 -2.21 4.84 0.94
C LEU A 309 -2.07 3.40 0.44
N MET A 310 -2.59 2.42 1.18
CA MET A 310 -2.53 1.00 0.81
C MET A 310 -3.24 0.75 -0.51
N ARG A 311 -4.46 1.25 -0.70
CA ARG A 311 -5.21 1.09 -1.95
C ARG A 311 -4.45 1.63 -3.16
N ASN A 312 -3.81 2.79 -3.06
CA ASN A 312 -3.05 3.38 -4.17
C ASN A 312 -1.75 2.62 -4.46
N VAL A 313 -1.05 2.14 -3.43
CA VAL A 313 0.14 1.31 -3.61
C VAL A 313 -0.23 -0.06 -4.20
N MET A 314 -1.30 -0.69 -3.72
CA MET A 314 -1.82 -1.94 -4.26
C MET A 314 -2.27 -1.78 -5.71
N ALA A 315 -3.00 -0.72 -6.06
CA ALA A 315 -3.37 -0.43 -7.44
C ALA A 315 -2.13 -0.27 -8.34
N LEU A 316 -1.08 0.40 -7.86
CA LEU A 316 0.20 0.48 -8.58
C LEU A 316 0.82 -0.91 -8.78
N GLU A 317 0.79 -1.78 -7.76
CA GLU A 317 1.29 -3.15 -7.89
C GLU A 317 0.50 -3.96 -8.91
N GLN A 318 -0.83 -3.85 -8.93
CA GLN A 318 -1.70 -4.52 -9.89
C GLN A 318 -1.41 -4.08 -11.33
N CYS A 319 -1.10 -2.80 -11.56
CA CYS A 319 -0.84 -2.26 -12.90
C CYS A 319 0.62 -2.44 -13.37
N ARG A 320 1.60 -2.17 -12.49
CA ARG A 320 3.04 -2.07 -12.84
C ARG A 320 3.86 -3.28 -12.40
N TYR A 321 3.50 -3.90 -11.27
CA TYR A 321 4.31 -4.92 -10.60
C TYR A 321 3.53 -6.21 -10.32
N PRO A 322 2.77 -6.79 -11.26
CA PRO A 322 1.87 -7.92 -10.97
C PRO A 322 2.60 -9.18 -10.47
N ARG A 323 3.89 -9.34 -10.81
CA ARG A 323 4.78 -10.42 -10.31
C ARG A 323 5.71 -9.98 -9.18
N LYS A 324 5.48 -8.81 -8.59
CA LYS A 324 6.20 -8.27 -7.42
C LYS A 324 5.22 -7.52 -6.52
N ALA A 325 4.01 -8.07 -6.37
CA ALA A 325 2.91 -7.45 -5.63
C ALA A 325 3.04 -7.71 -4.12
N PHE A 326 4.19 -7.31 -3.56
CA PHE A 326 4.58 -7.63 -2.18
C PHE A 326 3.67 -6.96 -1.14
N VAL A 327 3.21 -5.74 -1.41
CA VAL A 327 2.27 -5.04 -0.53
C VAL A 327 0.90 -5.70 -0.62
N CYS A 328 0.42 -6.05 -1.82
CA CYS A 328 -0.80 -6.84 -1.97
C CYS A 328 -0.72 -8.19 -1.21
N ASN A 329 0.41 -8.89 -1.27
CA ASN A 329 0.60 -10.14 -0.52
C ASN A 329 0.57 -9.95 0.99
N TYR A 330 1.15 -8.85 1.48
CA TYR A 330 1.10 -8.52 2.91
C TYR A 330 -0.33 -8.24 3.35
N VAL A 331 -1.05 -7.41 2.59
CA VAL A 331 -2.44 -7.09 2.89
C VAL A 331 -3.33 -8.32 2.83
N ASP A 332 -3.15 -9.23 1.86
CA ASP A 332 -3.86 -10.51 1.78
C ASP A 332 -3.59 -11.42 3.00
N LEU A 333 -2.35 -11.47 3.50
CA LEU A 333 -2.07 -12.21 4.73
C LEU A 333 -2.75 -11.55 5.94
N MET A 334 -2.70 -10.22 6.05
CA MET A 334 -3.32 -9.49 7.16
C MET A 334 -4.84 -9.63 7.14
N ASP A 335 -5.46 -9.57 5.96
CA ASP A 335 -6.88 -9.83 5.73
C ASP A 335 -7.29 -11.23 6.21
N LYS A 336 -6.54 -12.28 5.86
CA LYS A 336 -6.81 -13.63 6.39
C LYS A 336 -6.67 -13.73 7.91
N LEU A 337 -5.78 -12.96 8.51
CA LEU A 337 -5.58 -12.93 9.95
C LEU A 337 -6.67 -12.12 10.68
N ILE A 338 -7.31 -11.15 10.02
CA ILE A 338 -8.23 -10.19 10.62
C ILE A 338 -9.61 -10.33 10.00
N ASP A 339 -10.48 -11.13 10.62
CA ASP A 339 -11.87 -11.27 10.20
C ASP A 339 -12.79 -10.42 11.10
N THR A 340 -12.46 -10.31 12.39
CA THR A 340 -13.33 -9.73 13.42
C THR A 340 -12.60 -8.74 14.35
N ASP A 341 -13.37 -8.03 15.18
CA ASP A 341 -12.86 -7.18 16.26
C ASP A 341 -11.95 -7.93 17.24
N GLU A 342 -12.24 -9.21 17.50
CA GLU A 342 -11.44 -10.06 18.38
C GLU A 342 -10.02 -10.24 17.81
N ASP A 343 -9.91 -10.45 16.50
CA ASP A 343 -8.62 -10.60 15.81
C ASP A 343 -7.79 -9.31 15.88
N VAL A 344 -8.44 -8.15 15.66
CA VAL A 344 -7.78 -6.84 15.78
C VAL A 344 -7.27 -6.61 17.20
N ASN A 345 -8.10 -6.86 18.21
CA ASN A 345 -7.74 -6.66 19.61
C ASN A 345 -6.56 -7.57 20.01
N LEU A 346 -6.59 -8.83 19.58
CA LEU A 346 -5.51 -9.78 19.82
C LEU A 346 -4.17 -9.30 19.22
N LEU A 347 -4.20 -8.82 17.97
CA LEU A 347 -3.01 -8.29 17.32
C LEU A 347 -2.55 -6.95 17.93
N ALA A 348 -3.48 -6.14 18.43
CA ALA A 348 -3.17 -4.91 19.15
C ALA A 348 -2.50 -5.19 20.52
N GLU A 349 -3.01 -6.17 21.28
CA GLU A 349 -2.39 -6.64 22.52
C GLU A 349 -0.98 -7.20 22.30
N ALA A 350 -0.74 -7.85 21.17
CA ALA A 350 0.58 -8.33 20.75
C ALA A 350 1.52 -7.18 20.28
N GLY A 351 1.03 -5.95 20.20
CA GLY A 351 1.76 -4.78 19.72
C GLY A 351 2.03 -4.79 18.21
N ILE A 352 1.28 -5.59 17.45
CA ILE A 352 1.38 -5.71 15.99
C ILE A 352 0.54 -4.62 15.32
N ILE A 353 -0.65 -4.33 15.84
CA ILE A 353 -1.50 -3.23 15.34
C ILE A 353 -1.52 -2.10 16.36
N PHE A 354 -1.19 -0.89 15.92
CA PHE A 354 -1.49 0.31 16.67
C PHE A 354 -2.69 1.01 16.01
N ASN A 355 -3.86 0.90 16.64
CA ASN A 355 -5.13 1.39 16.09
C ASN A 355 -5.40 2.85 16.48
N TYR A 356 -5.21 3.79 15.55
CA TYR A 356 -5.60 5.20 15.70
C TYR A 356 -7.02 5.51 15.20
N LEU A 357 -7.74 4.55 14.60
CA LEU A 357 -9.14 4.71 14.16
C LEU A 357 -10.15 4.64 15.33
N GLY A 358 -9.68 4.22 16.50
CA GLY A 358 -10.46 4.04 17.72
C GLY A 358 -11.06 2.64 17.81
N GLU A 359 -12.13 2.38 17.07
CA GLU A 359 -12.86 1.10 17.13
C GLU A 359 -12.12 -0.01 16.36
N ALA A 360 -12.11 -1.22 16.93
CA ALA A 360 -11.52 -2.40 16.30
C ALA A 360 -12.22 -2.76 14.97
N THR A 361 -13.55 -2.62 14.91
CA THR A 361 -14.37 -2.89 13.73
C THR A 361 -13.93 -2.10 12.51
N ARG A 362 -13.58 -0.81 12.69
CA ARG A 362 -13.09 0.02 11.58
C ARG A 362 -11.78 -0.50 10.99
N THR A 363 -10.92 -1.08 11.83
CA THR A 363 -9.68 -1.70 11.37
C THR A 363 -9.96 -3.02 10.66
N ALA A 364 -10.86 -3.84 11.19
CA ALA A 364 -11.26 -5.09 10.55
C ALA A 364 -11.90 -4.83 9.17
N ASP A 365 -12.90 -3.95 9.11
CA ASP A 365 -13.57 -3.53 7.87
C ASP A 365 -12.59 -2.97 6.84
N MET A 366 -11.58 -2.22 7.29
CA MET A 366 -10.53 -1.70 6.41
C MET A 366 -9.75 -2.85 5.74
N PHE A 367 -9.20 -3.79 6.52
CA PHE A 367 -8.41 -4.90 5.95
C PHE A 367 -9.27 -5.80 5.04
N ASN A 368 -10.46 -6.18 5.50
CA ASN A 368 -11.46 -6.94 4.74
C ASN A 368 -11.83 -6.26 3.41
N GLY A 369 -11.91 -4.92 3.41
CA GLY A 369 -12.22 -4.15 2.22
C GLY A 369 -11.03 -3.91 1.27
N LEU A 370 -9.77 -4.09 1.73
CA LEU A 370 -8.59 -3.82 0.91
C LEU A 370 -8.35 -4.91 -0.16
N CYS A 371 -8.71 -6.16 0.12
CA CYS A 371 -8.51 -7.30 -0.78
C CYS A 371 -9.58 -7.46 -1.87
N LEU A 372 -10.70 -6.73 -1.78
CA LEU A 372 -11.76 -6.77 -2.78
C LEU A 372 -11.22 -6.35 -4.17
N GLU A 373 -11.49 -7.17 -5.19
CA GLU A 373 -11.05 -6.98 -6.59
C GLU A 373 -9.52 -7.03 -6.82
N ILE A 374 -8.74 -7.49 -5.83
CA ILE A 374 -7.29 -7.68 -5.97
C ILE A 374 -7.00 -9.05 -6.57
N GLN A 375 -6.11 -9.10 -7.57
CA GLN A 375 -5.64 -10.35 -8.15
C GLN A 375 -4.19 -10.63 -7.74
N LEU A 376 -3.94 -11.82 -7.22
CA LEU A 376 -2.61 -12.28 -6.83
C LEU A 376 -2.19 -13.44 -7.72
N LEU A 377 -1.11 -13.24 -8.47
CA LEU A 377 -0.46 -14.31 -9.24
C LEU A 377 0.46 -15.15 -8.36
N GLU A 378 1.15 -14.48 -7.44
CA GLU A 378 2.20 -15.04 -6.60
C GLU A 378 2.03 -14.55 -5.16
N SER A 379 2.41 -15.36 -4.16
CA SER A 379 2.44 -14.94 -2.75
C SER A 379 3.81 -15.17 -2.12
N SER A 380 4.26 -14.16 -1.38
CA SER A 380 5.50 -14.20 -0.60
C SER A 380 5.39 -15.06 0.66
N TYR A 381 4.16 -15.40 1.08
CA TYR A 381 3.89 -15.99 2.38
C TYR A 381 3.32 -17.41 2.28
N THR A 382 3.32 -18.04 1.10
CA THR A 382 2.78 -19.40 0.91
C THR A 382 3.39 -20.42 1.89
N GLY A 383 4.70 -20.37 2.12
CA GLY A 383 5.37 -21.24 3.09
C GLY A 383 4.90 -21.01 4.54
N ILE A 384 4.76 -19.74 4.94
CA ILE A 384 4.27 -19.37 6.28
C ILE A 384 2.82 -19.81 6.47
N ILE A 385 1.97 -19.58 5.46
CA ILE A 385 0.57 -20.00 5.46
C ILE A 385 0.47 -21.52 5.60
N LYS A 386 1.25 -22.28 4.83
CA LYS A 386 1.31 -23.75 4.93
C LYS A 386 1.71 -24.21 6.32
N ASP A 387 2.79 -23.65 6.88
CA ASP A 387 3.27 -24.03 8.21
C ASP A 387 2.27 -23.70 9.34
N LEU A 388 1.49 -22.61 9.19
CA LEU A 388 0.42 -22.22 10.10
C LEU A 388 -0.76 -23.18 10.01
N ILE A 389 -1.19 -23.55 8.80
CA ILE A 389 -2.26 -24.52 8.58
C ILE A 389 -1.85 -25.89 9.13
N ASP A 390 -0.64 -26.37 8.83
CA ASP A 390 -0.12 -27.62 9.36
C ASP A 390 -0.04 -27.62 10.89
N HIS A 391 0.24 -26.46 11.49
CA HIS A 391 0.19 -26.30 12.95
C HIS A 391 -1.24 -26.37 13.47
N TYR A 392 -2.18 -25.67 12.81
CA TYR A 392 -3.58 -25.58 13.20
C TYR A 392 -4.32 -26.90 13.05
N ASP A 393 -4.08 -27.68 12.00
CA ASP A 393 -4.74 -28.97 11.76
C ASP A 393 -4.18 -30.10 12.63
N ASN A 394 -3.03 -29.89 13.28
CA ASN A 394 -2.44 -30.88 14.14
C ASN A 394 -3.23 -31.04 15.45
N ARG A 395 -3.88 -32.20 15.60
CA ARG A 395 -4.69 -32.54 16.78
C ARG A 395 -3.93 -32.44 18.10
N TRP A 396 -2.64 -32.78 18.11
CA TRP A 396 -1.81 -32.69 19.31
C TRP A 396 -1.60 -31.23 19.74
N ASN A 397 -1.39 -30.32 18.79
CA ASN A 397 -1.26 -28.89 19.09
C ASN A 397 -2.55 -28.34 19.71
N ASN A 398 -3.71 -28.66 19.13
CA ASN A 398 -5.02 -28.27 19.66
C ASN A 398 -5.28 -28.84 21.05
N ALA A 399 -5.01 -30.13 21.27
CA ALA A 399 -5.17 -30.76 22.57
C ALA A 399 -4.25 -30.12 23.63
N LYS A 400 -2.98 -29.87 23.27
CA LYS A 400 -2.00 -29.20 24.13
C LYS A 400 -2.43 -27.76 24.46
N ALA A 401 -2.89 -26.99 23.48
CA ALA A 401 -3.36 -25.63 23.68
C ALA A 401 -4.60 -25.59 24.59
N THR A 402 -5.55 -26.50 24.36
CA THR A 402 -6.73 -26.66 25.22
C THR A 402 -6.36 -27.03 26.65
N LEU A 403 -5.46 -28.01 26.82
CA LEU A 403 -4.97 -28.41 28.14
C LEU A 403 -4.33 -27.22 28.88
N LYS A 404 -3.46 -26.48 28.20
CA LYS A 404 -2.81 -25.28 28.77
C LYS A 404 -3.85 -24.23 29.16
N ARG A 405 -4.82 -23.95 28.30
CA ARG A 405 -5.87 -22.94 28.55
C ARG A 405 -6.81 -23.32 29.70
N VAL A 406 -7.21 -24.59 29.80
CA VAL A 406 -8.19 -25.02 30.81
C VAL A 406 -7.52 -25.23 32.17
N TYR A 407 -6.41 -25.96 32.20
CA TYR A 407 -5.82 -26.44 33.46
C TYR A 407 -4.65 -25.59 33.96
N PHE A 408 -3.99 -24.85 33.06
CA PHE A 408 -2.83 -24.02 33.39
C PHE A 408 -3.08 -22.53 33.09
N SER A 409 -4.36 -22.10 33.10
CA SER A 409 -4.76 -20.70 32.90
C SER A 409 -4.21 -19.75 33.96
N ASN A 410 -4.11 -20.21 35.20
CA ASN A 410 -3.54 -19.44 36.30
C ASN A 410 -2.80 -20.37 37.28
N LEU A 411 -2.00 -19.77 38.17
CA LEU A 411 -1.17 -20.49 39.14
C LEU A 411 -1.97 -21.43 40.05
N TRP A 412 -3.20 -21.07 40.43
CA TRP A 412 -4.04 -21.88 41.31
C TRP A 412 -4.63 -23.10 40.60
N THR A 413 -5.19 -22.93 39.41
CA THR A 413 -5.68 -24.05 38.61
C THR A 413 -4.53 -24.99 38.23
N GLY A 414 -3.37 -24.44 37.89
CA GLY A 414 -2.18 -25.21 37.56
C GLY A 414 -1.66 -26.02 38.74
N THR A 415 -1.51 -25.40 39.92
CA THR A 415 -1.05 -26.09 41.14
C THR A 415 -2.04 -27.15 41.60
N ALA A 416 -3.35 -26.88 41.56
CA ALA A 416 -4.38 -27.87 41.85
C ALA A 416 -4.33 -29.07 40.89
N THR A 417 -4.13 -28.81 39.60
CA THR A 417 -3.98 -29.87 38.59
C THR A 417 -2.73 -30.72 38.87
N VAL A 418 -1.59 -30.09 39.16
CA VAL A 418 -0.34 -30.82 39.48
C VAL A 418 -0.50 -31.64 40.76
N ALA A 419 -1.09 -31.07 41.81
CA ALA A 419 -1.35 -31.79 43.06
C ALA A 419 -2.26 -33.00 42.84
N ALA A 420 -3.34 -32.85 42.06
CA ALA A 420 -4.24 -33.94 41.72
C ALA A 420 -3.54 -35.07 40.94
N VAL A 421 -2.67 -34.72 39.98
CA VAL A 421 -1.88 -35.70 39.22
C VAL A 421 -0.88 -36.42 40.13
N VAL A 422 -0.16 -35.70 40.99
CA VAL A 422 0.77 -36.30 41.96
C VAL A 422 0.05 -37.25 42.90
N LEU A 423 -1.11 -36.84 43.44
CA LEU A 423 -1.93 -37.69 44.30
C LEU A 423 -2.39 -38.96 43.56
N LEU A 424 -2.83 -38.84 42.30
CA LEU A 424 -3.26 -39.99 41.49
C LEU A 424 -2.12 -40.96 41.19
N VAL A 425 -0.91 -40.47 40.94
CA VAL A 425 0.28 -41.32 40.75
C VAL A 425 0.65 -42.03 42.05
N LEU A 426 0.63 -41.32 43.18
CA LEU A 426 0.92 -41.90 44.48
C LEU A 426 -0.11 -42.98 44.86
N THR A 427 -1.40 -42.76 44.60
CA THR A 427 -2.44 -43.77 44.87
C THR A 427 -2.31 -44.99 43.96
N LEU A 428 -1.92 -44.81 42.70
CA LEU A 428 -1.65 -45.92 41.77
C LEU A 428 -0.46 -46.76 42.26
N ILE A 429 0.65 -46.11 42.65
CA ILE A 429 1.83 -46.78 43.21
C ILE A 429 1.44 -47.57 44.46
N GLN A 430 0.72 -46.93 45.38
CA GLN A 430 0.24 -47.57 46.61
C GLN A 430 -0.61 -48.81 46.31
N THR A 431 -1.50 -48.73 45.31
CA THR A 431 -2.36 -49.85 44.90
C THR A 431 -1.55 -51.00 44.34
N ILE A 432 -0.58 -50.74 43.45
CA ILE A 432 0.31 -51.76 42.88
C ILE A 432 1.15 -52.43 43.98
N CYS A 433 1.76 -51.64 44.87
CA CYS A 433 2.53 -52.17 46.00
C CYS A 433 1.66 -53.04 46.92
N SER A 434 0.40 -52.66 47.15
CA SER A 434 -0.53 -53.44 47.96
C SER A 434 -0.86 -54.79 47.31
N ILE A 435 -1.10 -54.81 45.99
CA ILE A 435 -1.35 -56.05 45.24
C ILE A 435 -0.13 -56.97 45.23
N MET A 436 1.08 -56.43 45.11
CA MET A 436 2.33 -57.22 45.12
C MET A 436 2.71 -57.73 46.51
N SER A 437 2.14 -57.17 47.57
CA SER A 437 2.38 -57.58 48.96
C SER A 437 1.44 -58.69 49.47
N VAL A 438 0.48 -59.09 48.63
CA VAL A 438 -0.41 -60.25 48.80
C VAL A 438 0.12 -61.39 47.95
#